data_AF-A0A436G8Z6-F1
#
_entry.id   AF-A0A436G8Z6-F1
#
_cell.length_a   1.000
_cell.length_b   1.000
_cell.length_c   1.000
_cell.angle_alpha   90.00
_cell.angle_beta   90.00
_cell.angle_gamma   90.00
#
_symmetry.space_group_name_H-M   'P 1'
#
loop_
_entity.id
_entity.type
_entity.pdbx_description
1 polymer ?
#
loop_
_entity_poly.entity_id
_entity_poly.type
_entity_poly.pdbx_seq_one_letter_code
_entity_poly.pdbx_strand_id
1 'polypeptide(L)'
;TPPGAIDSWQSWIGTDRKLDGPRFTSYMSMIHETIAGRGAALAWAGFADEHLRRGQLVRLTKTSRRHAGSFHIVMRKNAGPVVRAVAQALLASVGDS
;
A
#
# COMPACT_ATOMS: atom_id res chain seq x y z
N THR A 1 12.81 10.57 -4.46
CA THR A 1 12.33 9.57 -3.49
C THR A 1 13.10 9.73 -2.19
N PRO A 2 12.44 9.76 -1.01
CA PRO A 2 13.14 9.82 0.26
C PRO A 2 14.14 8.68 0.40
N PRO A 3 15.29 8.88 1.07
CA PRO A 3 16.25 7.80 1.33
C PRO A 3 15.54 6.62 2.02
N GLY A 4 15.56 5.45 1.39
CA GLY A 4 14.97 4.22 1.94
C GLY A 4 13.51 3.94 1.59
N ALA A 5 12.83 4.81 0.83
CA ALA A 5 11.50 4.49 0.32
C ALA A 5 11.59 3.44 -0.80
N ILE A 6 10.83 2.36 -0.64
CA ILE A 6 10.71 1.30 -1.63
C ILE A 6 9.42 1.49 -2.39
N ASP A 7 9.52 2.00 -3.61
CA ASP A 7 8.40 2.23 -4.54
C ASP A 7 8.47 1.35 -5.79
N SER A 8 9.55 0.60 -5.95
CA SER A 8 9.89 -0.14 -7.17
C SER A 8 10.79 -1.34 -6.89
N TRP A 9 10.80 -2.33 -7.79
CA TRP A 9 11.72 -3.46 -7.71
C TRP A 9 13.19 -3.03 -7.67
N GLN A 10 13.57 -2.04 -8.47
CA GLN A 10 14.91 -1.47 -8.55
C GLN A 10 15.38 -0.94 -7.19
N SER A 11 14.52 -0.17 -6.51
CA SER A 11 14.79 0.35 -5.16
C SER A 11 14.92 -0.77 -4.11
N TRP A 12 14.22 -1.90 -4.31
CA TRP A 12 14.26 -3.06 -3.43
C TRP A 12 15.54 -3.88 -3.58
N ILE A 13 15.88 -4.24 -4.82
CA ILE A 13 17.03 -5.09 -5.17
C ILE A 13 18.35 -4.32 -5.22
N GLY A 14 18.30 -2.98 -5.21
CA GLY A 14 19.50 -2.13 -5.25
C GLY A 14 20.24 -2.18 -6.59
N THR A 15 19.50 -2.28 -7.70
CA THR A 15 20.10 -2.23 -9.04
C THR A 15 19.39 -1.23 -9.95
N ASP A 16 20.17 -0.61 -10.83
CA ASP A 16 19.67 0.24 -11.91
C ASP A 16 19.14 -0.56 -13.10
N ARG A 17 19.36 -1.90 -13.11
CA ARG A 17 18.83 -2.77 -14.16
C ARG A 17 17.30 -2.78 -14.07
N LYS A 18 16.67 -2.39 -15.17
CA LYS A 18 15.22 -2.51 -15.32
C LYS A 18 14.84 -3.99 -15.37
N LEU A 19 13.90 -4.39 -14.53
CA LEU A 19 13.22 -5.67 -14.65
C LEU A 19 12.01 -5.47 -15.56
N ASP A 20 12.02 -6.13 -16.72
CA ASP A 20 10.88 -6.12 -17.61
C ASP A 20 9.76 -6.97 -17.01
N GLY A 21 8.55 -6.42 -17.00
CA GLY A 21 7.38 -7.07 -16.43
C GLY A 21 6.12 -6.23 -16.60
N PRO A 22 4.94 -6.86 -16.44
CA PRO A 22 3.67 -6.16 -16.51
C PRO A 22 3.61 -5.08 -15.41
N ARG A 23 3.28 -3.86 -15.83
CA ARG A 23 3.10 -2.72 -14.94
C ARG A 23 1.61 -2.52 -14.70
N PHE A 24 1.23 -2.42 -13.44
CA PHE A 24 -0.15 -2.19 -13.04
C PHE A 24 -0.29 -0.82 -12.41
N THR A 25 -1.30 -0.07 -12.83
CA THR A 25 -1.71 1.18 -12.17
C THR A 25 -2.64 0.94 -10.99
N SER A 26 -3.20 -0.28 -10.88
CA SER A 26 -4.08 -0.72 -9.80
C SER A 26 -3.43 -1.82 -8.99
N TYR A 27 -3.39 -1.63 -7.66
CA TYR A 27 -2.87 -2.61 -6.71
C TYR A 27 -3.69 -3.91 -6.73
N MET A 28 -5.00 -3.84 -6.93
CA MET A 28 -5.88 -5.02 -6.97
C MET A 28 -5.51 -5.92 -8.14
N SER A 29 -5.30 -5.33 -9.32
CA SER A 29 -4.95 -6.06 -10.54
C SER A 29 -3.63 -6.80 -10.37
N MET A 30 -2.61 -6.14 -9.81
CA MET A 30 -1.32 -6.77 -9.51
C MET A 30 -1.47 -7.98 -8.57
N ILE A 31 -2.26 -7.84 -7.51
CA ILE A 31 -2.46 -8.93 -6.53
C ILE A 31 -3.25 -10.10 -7.14
N HIS A 32 -4.28 -9.84 -7.95
CA HIS A 32 -5.04 -10.91 -8.61
C HIS A 32 -4.14 -11.74 -9.54
N GLU A 33 -3.28 -11.10 -10.32
CA GLU A 33 -2.32 -11.81 -11.18
C GLU A 33 -1.33 -12.65 -10.36
N THR A 34 -0.91 -12.13 -9.21
CA THR A 34 -0.02 -12.84 -8.28
C THR A 34 -0.71 -14.06 -7.66
N ILE A 35 -1.94 -13.92 -7.16
CA ILE A 35 -2.75 -15.01 -6.59
C ILE A 35 -3.03 -16.08 -7.66
N ALA A 36 -3.24 -15.66 -8.92
CA ALA A 36 -3.43 -16.58 -10.03
C ALA A 36 -2.14 -17.28 -10.50
N GLY A 37 -1.00 -17.07 -9.82
CA GLY A 37 0.28 -17.73 -10.11
C GLY A 37 1.00 -17.20 -11.34
N ARG A 38 0.63 -16.02 -11.86
CA ARG A 38 1.20 -15.44 -13.09
C ARG A 38 2.37 -14.49 -12.84
N GLY A 39 2.86 -14.41 -11.60
CA GLY A 39 4.04 -13.63 -11.27
C GLY A 39 4.28 -13.47 -9.76
N ALA A 40 5.27 -12.64 -9.43
CA ALA A 40 5.54 -12.18 -8.08
C ALA A 40 5.35 -10.66 -8.00
N ALA A 41 4.83 -10.19 -6.87
CA ALA A 41 4.57 -8.77 -6.63
C ALA A 41 5.34 -8.25 -5.42
N LEU A 42 5.84 -7.02 -5.54
CA LEU A 42 6.27 -6.22 -4.40
C LEU A 42 5.03 -5.54 -3.81
N ALA A 43 4.67 -5.94 -2.60
CA ALA A 43 3.41 -5.55 -1.97
C ALA A 43 3.64 -4.87 -0.61
N TRP A 44 2.86 -3.83 -0.32
CA TRP A 44 2.69 -3.26 1.01
C TRP A 44 2.05 -4.28 1.97
N ALA A 45 2.65 -4.40 3.15
CA ALA A 45 2.26 -5.37 4.17
C ALA A 45 0.78 -5.30 4.53
N GLY A 46 0.25 -4.09 4.80
CA GLY A 46 -1.15 -3.93 5.21
C GLY A 46 -2.17 -4.46 4.21
N PHE A 47 -1.80 -4.59 2.93
CA PHE A 47 -2.66 -5.23 1.93
C PHE A 47 -2.35 -6.73 1.75
N ALA A 48 -1.09 -7.13 1.80
CA ALA A 48 -0.70 -8.52 1.60
C ALA A 48 -0.97 -9.43 2.81
N ASP A 49 -1.01 -8.89 4.03
CA ASP A 49 -1.05 -9.66 5.28
C ASP A 49 -2.24 -10.62 5.35
N GLU A 50 -3.43 -10.22 4.91
CA GLU A 50 -4.61 -11.10 4.93
C GLU A 50 -4.49 -12.24 3.92
N HIS A 51 -3.93 -11.98 2.74
CA HIS A 51 -3.69 -13.01 1.73
C HIS A 51 -2.58 -13.99 2.15
N LEU A 52 -1.56 -13.50 2.86
CA LEU A 52 -0.54 -14.32 3.50
C LEU A 52 -1.15 -15.19 4.59
N ARG A 53 -2.00 -14.62 5.47
CA ARG A 53 -2.68 -15.34 6.55
C ARG A 53 -3.58 -16.47 6.02
N ARG A 54 -4.23 -16.26 4.87
CA ARG A 54 -5.06 -17.26 4.19
C ARG A 54 -4.26 -18.30 3.39
N GLY A 55 -2.94 -18.17 3.29
CA GLY A 55 -2.10 -19.03 2.47
C GLY A 55 -2.29 -18.86 0.96
N GLN A 56 -2.95 -17.79 0.52
CA GLN A 56 -3.14 -17.47 -0.90
C GLN A 56 -1.88 -16.88 -1.53
N LEU A 57 -1.03 -16.28 -0.69
CA LEU A 57 0.29 -15.80 -1.05
C LEU A 57 1.31 -16.39 -0.07
N VAL A 58 2.55 -16.50 -0.52
CA VAL A 58 3.70 -16.86 0.32
C VAL A 58 4.73 -15.75 0.30
N ARG A 59 5.40 -15.53 1.43
CA ARG A 59 6.53 -14.59 1.49
C ARG A 59 7.75 -15.25 0.86
N LEU A 60 8.30 -14.60 -0.17
CA LEU A 60 9.57 -15.05 -0.76
C LEU A 60 10.78 -14.65 0.08
N THR A 61 10.68 -13.61 0.91
CA THR A 61 11.77 -13.16 1.79
C THR A 61 11.28 -12.74 3.18
N LYS A 62 12.17 -12.83 4.17
CA LYS A 62 11.92 -12.34 5.54
C LYS A 62 12.02 -10.82 5.64
N THR A 63 12.60 -10.15 4.65
CA THR A 63 12.79 -8.70 4.63
C THR A 63 11.44 -7.99 4.42
N SER A 64 11.16 -6.99 5.25
CA SER A 64 10.10 -6.02 5.05
C SER A 64 10.68 -4.64 5.37
N ARG A 65 10.54 -3.68 4.46
CA ARG A 65 11.00 -2.29 4.68
C ARG A 65 9.75 -1.45 4.95
N ARG A 66 9.67 -0.83 6.13
CA ARG A 66 8.51 -0.03 6.53
C ARG A 66 8.48 1.29 5.74
N HIS A 67 7.30 1.66 5.26
CA HIS A 67 7.01 2.96 4.67
C HIS A 67 6.26 3.82 5.71
N ALA A 68 6.78 5.00 6.03
CA ALA A 68 6.21 5.94 7.02
C ALA A 68 5.03 6.76 6.46
N GLY A 69 4.05 6.09 5.84
CA GLY A 69 3.00 6.72 5.04
C GLY A 69 1.87 7.35 5.86
N SER A 70 1.75 8.67 5.72
CA SER A 70 0.78 9.60 6.26
C SER A 70 -0.69 9.24 5.93
N PHE A 71 -1.58 9.36 6.92
CA PHE A 71 -3.01 9.13 6.75
C PHE A 71 -3.74 10.43 6.37
N HIS A 72 -4.77 10.31 5.53
CA HIS A 72 -5.67 11.41 5.20
C HIS A 72 -7.07 11.12 5.72
N ILE A 73 -7.72 12.13 6.32
CA ILE A 73 -9.15 12.10 6.59
C ILE A 73 -9.85 12.63 5.34
N VAL A 74 -10.71 11.81 4.73
CA VAL A 74 -11.46 12.17 3.53
C VAL A 74 -12.96 11.95 3.75
N MET A 75 -13.79 12.81 3.17
CA MET A 75 -15.24 12.61 3.12
C MET A 75 -15.79 13.00 1.74
N ARG A 76 -16.98 12.49 1.40
CA ARG A 76 -17.68 12.87 0.17
C ARG A 76 -18.06 14.36 0.22
N LYS A 77 -17.87 15.10 -0.89
CA LYS A 77 -18.16 16.55 -0.99
C LYS A 77 -19.53 16.97 -0.44
N ASN A 78 -20.56 16.15 -0.66
CA ASN A 78 -21.94 16.42 -0.26
C ASN A 78 -22.41 15.53 0.90
N ALA A 79 -21.52 15.16 1.82
CA ALA A 79 -21.86 14.30 2.95
C ALA A 79 -22.99 14.88 3.83
N GLY A 80 -23.78 14.02 4.46
CA GLY A 80 -24.80 14.45 5.41
C GLY A 80 -24.20 15.13 6.64
N PRO A 81 -24.99 15.91 7.41
CA PRO A 81 -24.50 16.70 8.54
C PRO A 81 -23.79 15.86 9.62
N VAL A 82 -24.25 14.63 9.88
CA VAL A 82 -23.61 13.71 10.83
C VAL A 82 -22.18 13.35 10.41
N VAL A 83 -21.97 13.06 9.13
CA VAL A 83 -20.63 12.70 8.60
C VAL A 83 -19.69 13.89 8.66
N ARG A 84 -20.20 15.12 8.42
CA ARG A 84 -19.41 16.35 8.57
C ARG A 84 -19.01 16.59 10.01
N ALA A 85 -19.94 16.39 10.95
CA ALA A 85 -19.68 16.55 12.38
C ALA A 85 -18.59 15.59 12.87
N VAL A 86 -18.64 14.32 12.47
CA VAL A 86 -17.60 13.33 12.80
C VAL A 86 -16.26 13.70 12.16
N ALA A 87 -16.24 14.09 10.88
CA ALA A 87 -15.01 14.51 10.22
C ALA A 87 -14.37 15.75 10.89
N GLN A 88 -15.19 16.69 11.37
CA GLN A 88 -14.73 17.85 12.13
C GLN A 88 -14.19 17.47 13.52
N ALA A 89 -14.85 16.57 14.24
CA ALA A 89 -14.34 16.08 15.53
C ALA A 89 -12.99 15.37 15.38
N LEU A 90 -12.84 14.55 14.33
CA LEU A 90 -11.57 13.89 14.00
C LEU A 90 -10.50 14.91 13.62
N LEU A 91 -10.84 15.91 12.80
CA LEU A 91 -9.90 16.99 12.45
C LEU A 91 -9.45 17.78 13.68
N ALA A 92 -10.36 18.10 14.60
CA ALA A 92 -10.05 18.82 15.83
C ALA A 92 -9.17 17.99 16.78
N SER A 93 -9.39 16.67 16.85
CA SER A 93 -8.57 15.76 17.68
C SER A 93 -7.11 15.64 17.23
N VAL A 94 -6.79 16.13 16.02
CA VAL A 94 -5.45 16.11 15.43
C VAL A 94 -4.75 17.47 15.58
N GLY A 95 -5.44 18.50 16.10
CA GLY A 95 -4.92 19.87 16.23
C GLY A 95 -4.68 20.31 17.68
N ASP A 96 -3.53 19.91 18.22
CA ASP A 96 -2.66 20.66 19.14
C ASP A 96 -1.38 19.81 19.24
N SER A 97 -0.32 20.23 18.53
CA SER A 97 1.02 19.62 18.66
C SER A 97 1.76 20.22 19.84
#